data_AF-L8LQZ3-F1
#
_entry.id   AF-L8LQZ3-F1
#
_cell.length_a   1.000
_cell.length_b   1.000
_cell.length_c   1.000
_cell.angle_alpha   90.00
_cell.angle_beta   90.00
_cell.angle_gamma   90.00
#
_symmetry.space_group_name_H-M   'P 1'
#
loop_
_entity.id
_entity.type
_entity.pdbx_description
1 polymer ?
#
loop_
_entity_poly.entity_id
_entity_poly.type
_entity_poly.pdbx_seq_one_letter_code
_entity_poly.pdbx_strand_id
1 'polypeptide(L)'
;MNINCLEVNGDVLNVTLPDNQEGHILVSIFATQLDVLIANNQLPQTKVLKVNGSITLLLSYLITGKVIDFYEAIAFYVPYDINGYVVSVSKSDDYPVGSRIDAQTGNESNPQEPPFLINWSSDILMAEINNRVKVGGDMMVREAFEQLKKLHLPEEKGGLVKINGRCPVLVGSTIAAYLSQFYDAIAVCDPKLGTSDQDCYVVVVTKDREYPLGTTIKIDKPVEKRCKIVLCGPKNTGKTCLREGLKDNLHRLPDAPRSYVISGCPDGDGAWFHQTAQHDSDLARSLKDQWKRDFTPEFAEAKANQIKAIGVPILVFDVGGKISAENRIIMSKATHSIILVQSEDQIQEWQDFCDELKLPVIAIIISDYKGKEDTLISNSSPLRGRVHYLDRSVNVADRPTIKALAELLTHLCNNP
;
A
#
# COMPACT_ATOMS: atom_id res chain seq x y z
N MET A 1 1.65 -12.18 -25.52
CA MET A 1 1.12 -10.88 -25.99
C MET A 1 2.08 -9.80 -25.52
N ASN A 2 2.44 -8.84 -26.37
CA ASN A 2 3.09 -7.61 -25.89
C ASN A 2 1.99 -6.73 -25.31
N ILE A 3 1.86 -6.69 -23.98
CA ILE A 3 0.97 -5.74 -23.31
C ILE A 3 1.71 -4.41 -23.30
N ASN A 4 1.22 -3.41 -24.04
CA ASN A 4 1.80 -2.08 -23.96
C ASN A 4 1.35 -1.42 -22.65
N CYS A 5 2.29 -1.19 -21.75
CA CYS A 5 2.06 -0.69 -20.40
C CYS A 5 2.48 0.79 -20.24
N LEU A 6 3.17 1.34 -21.25
CA LEU A 6 3.66 2.71 -21.31
C LEU A 6 3.16 3.41 -22.58
N GLU A 7 2.66 4.63 -22.44
CA GLU A 7 2.18 5.45 -23.55
C GLU A 7 2.58 6.91 -23.36
N VAL A 8 3.23 7.50 -24.36
CA VAL A 8 3.68 8.90 -24.33
C VAL A 8 2.65 9.77 -25.06
N ASN A 9 1.99 10.65 -24.31
CA ASN A 9 1.00 11.59 -24.82
C ASN A 9 1.44 13.03 -24.51
N GLY A 10 2.01 13.70 -25.52
CA GLY A 10 2.56 15.04 -25.35
C GLY A 10 3.76 15.05 -24.41
N ASP A 11 3.63 15.74 -23.28
CA ASP A 11 4.64 15.81 -22.22
C ASP A 11 4.42 14.80 -21.07
N VAL A 12 3.44 13.90 -21.21
CA VAL A 12 3.04 12.93 -20.18
C VAL A 12 3.38 11.49 -20.58
N LEU A 13 4.09 10.79 -19.70
CA LEU A 13 4.21 9.33 -19.71
C LEU A 13 3.08 8.71 -18.90
N ASN A 14 2.16 8.00 -19.57
CA ASN A 14 1.06 7.28 -18.94
C ASN A 14 1.47 5.84 -18.64
N VAL A 15 1.11 5.37 -17.44
CA VAL A 15 1.44 4.06 -16.88
C VAL A 15 0.18 3.25 -16.65
N THR A 16 0.06 2.10 -17.32
CA THR A 16 -1.05 1.16 -17.18
C THR A 16 -0.53 -0.17 -16.68
N LEU A 17 -1.02 -0.64 -15.52
CA LEU A 17 -0.61 -1.94 -14.98
C LEU A 17 -1.30 -3.09 -15.74
N PRO A 18 -0.55 -4.14 -16.15
CA PRO A 18 -1.14 -5.38 -16.61
C PRO A 18 -1.78 -6.13 -15.43
N ASP A 19 -2.91 -6.79 -15.69
CA ASP A 19 -3.66 -7.53 -14.68
C ASP A 19 -2.82 -8.66 -14.02
N ASN A 20 -2.98 -8.78 -12.69
CA ASN A 20 -2.49 -9.89 -11.85
C ASN A 20 -0.99 -10.23 -11.92
N GLN A 21 -0.12 -9.30 -12.33
CA GLN A 21 1.33 -9.51 -12.31
C GLN A 21 1.96 -9.23 -10.94
N GLU A 22 2.97 -10.03 -10.58
CA GLU A 22 3.78 -9.80 -9.38
C GLU A 22 4.71 -8.59 -9.54
N GLY A 23 5.05 -7.93 -8.43
CA GLY A 23 5.84 -6.71 -8.42
C GLY A 23 7.19 -6.83 -9.13
N HIS A 24 7.85 -7.97 -8.99
CA HIS A 24 9.14 -8.23 -9.62
C HIS A 24 9.04 -8.42 -11.15
N ILE A 25 7.99 -9.11 -11.62
CA ILE A 25 7.69 -9.30 -13.05
C ILE A 25 7.34 -7.95 -13.69
N LEU A 26 6.53 -7.12 -13.00
CA LEU A 26 6.22 -5.76 -13.43
C LEU A 26 7.49 -4.94 -13.67
N VAL A 27 8.46 -4.98 -12.75
CA VAL A 27 9.73 -4.25 -12.91
C VAL A 27 10.47 -4.65 -14.19
N SER A 28 10.61 -5.96 -14.47
CA SER A 28 11.28 -6.41 -15.71
C SER A 28 10.52 -6.02 -16.98
N ILE A 29 9.18 -6.15 -17.00
CA ILE A 29 8.34 -5.76 -18.15
C ILE A 29 8.48 -4.26 -18.45
N PHE A 30 8.33 -3.42 -17.42
CA PHE A 30 8.40 -1.97 -17.56
C PHE A 30 9.81 -1.50 -17.91
N ALA A 31 10.86 -2.13 -17.38
CA ALA A 31 12.24 -1.82 -17.73
C ALA A 31 12.49 -2.03 -19.23
N THR A 32 12.06 -3.17 -19.78
CA THR A 32 12.20 -3.46 -21.22
C THR A 32 11.43 -2.47 -22.10
N GLN A 33 10.21 -2.08 -21.72
CA GLN A 33 9.43 -1.11 -22.49
C GLN A 33 10.05 0.30 -22.44
N LEU A 34 10.54 0.70 -21.27
CA LEU A 34 11.18 2.00 -21.10
C LEU A 34 12.52 2.08 -21.86
N ASP A 35 13.28 1.00 -21.90
CA ASP A 35 14.51 0.90 -22.71
C ASP A 35 14.22 1.03 -24.22
N VAL A 36 13.10 0.49 -24.71
CA VAL A 36 12.65 0.69 -26.10
C VAL A 36 12.28 2.16 -26.36
N LEU A 37 11.54 2.81 -25.45
CA LEU A 37 11.20 4.22 -25.59
C LEU A 37 12.44 5.13 -25.58
N ILE A 38 13.43 4.83 -24.73
CA ILE A 38 14.72 5.55 -24.68
C ILE A 38 15.51 5.33 -25.98
N ALA A 39 15.70 4.08 -26.41
CA ALA A 39 16.49 3.76 -27.60
C ALA A 39 15.93 4.36 -28.90
N ASN A 40 14.61 4.50 -28.99
CA ASN A 40 13.93 5.10 -30.13
C ASN A 40 13.75 6.63 -30.00
N ASN A 41 14.24 7.27 -28.92
CA ASN A 41 13.99 8.67 -28.56
C ASN A 41 12.50 9.07 -28.55
N GLN A 42 11.64 8.18 -28.05
CA GLN A 42 10.18 8.34 -27.99
C GLN A 42 9.68 8.93 -26.66
N LEU A 43 10.57 9.18 -25.69
CA LEU A 43 10.23 9.88 -24.46
C LEU A 43 9.92 11.37 -24.69
N PRO A 44 9.10 12.02 -23.84
CA PRO A 44 8.85 13.47 -23.89
C PRO A 44 10.11 14.31 -24.00
N GLN A 45 10.18 15.20 -24.99
CA GLN A 45 11.33 16.09 -25.22
C GLN A 45 11.15 17.42 -24.48
N THR A 46 10.89 17.34 -23.16
CA THR A 46 10.58 18.46 -22.27
C THR A 46 11.56 18.53 -21.11
N LYS A 47 11.72 19.71 -20.49
CA LYS A 47 12.52 19.87 -19.24
C LYS A 47 12.00 19.00 -18.09
N VAL A 48 10.67 18.89 -17.98
CA VAL A 48 9.98 18.14 -16.93
C VAL A 48 9.30 16.91 -17.53
N LEU A 49 9.54 15.73 -16.96
CA LEU A 49 8.73 14.55 -17.23
C LEU A 49 7.51 14.53 -16.31
N LYS A 50 6.31 14.50 -16.89
CA LYS A 50 5.07 14.24 -16.16
C LYS A 50 4.76 12.74 -16.24
N VAL A 51 4.51 12.10 -15.10
CA VAL A 51 4.13 10.69 -15.02
C VAL A 51 2.72 10.56 -14.47
N ASN A 52 1.86 9.81 -15.16
CA ASN A 52 0.44 9.66 -14.86
C ASN A 52 0.03 8.17 -14.88
N GLY A 53 -1.11 7.84 -14.28
CA GLY A 53 -1.69 6.50 -14.28
C GLY A 53 -1.40 5.67 -13.02
N SER A 54 -1.55 4.35 -13.14
CA SER A 54 -1.51 3.42 -12.01
C SER A 54 -0.07 3.00 -11.69
N ILE A 55 0.58 3.72 -10.79
CA ILE A 55 2.02 3.54 -10.50
C ILE A 55 2.17 2.82 -9.15
N THR A 56 2.87 1.68 -9.15
CA THR A 56 3.26 1.01 -7.89
C THR A 56 4.53 1.63 -7.33
N LEU A 57 4.81 1.40 -6.03
CA LEU A 57 6.05 1.86 -5.41
C LEU A 57 7.29 1.39 -6.19
N LEU A 58 7.38 0.10 -6.54
CA LEU A 58 8.53 -0.44 -7.29
C LEU A 58 8.72 0.26 -8.65
N LEU A 59 7.62 0.62 -9.31
CA LEU A 59 7.67 1.31 -10.61
C LEU A 59 8.07 2.77 -10.49
N SER A 60 7.79 3.48 -9.39
CA SER A 60 8.30 4.86 -9.24
C SER A 60 9.81 4.90 -9.03
N TYR A 61 10.39 3.93 -8.31
CA TYR A 61 11.84 3.76 -8.25
C TYR A 61 12.42 3.48 -9.64
N LEU A 62 11.86 2.49 -10.36
CA LEU A 62 12.33 2.09 -11.69
C LEU A 62 12.29 3.22 -12.72
N ILE A 63 11.12 3.86 -12.89
CA ILE A 63 10.93 4.95 -13.86
C ILE A 63 11.94 6.06 -13.56
N THR A 64 12.06 6.46 -12.29
CA THR A 64 13.00 7.50 -11.87
C THR A 64 14.44 7.14 -12.19
N GLY A 65 14.92 5.96 -11.76
CA GLY A 65 16.30 5.55 -11.97
C GLY A 65 16.68 5.37 -13.44
N LYS A 66 15.71 5.07 -14.31
CA LYS A 66 15.91 4.99 -15.77
C LYS A 66 15.91 6.33 -16.48
N VAL A 67 15.12 7.32 -16.04
CA VAL A 67 14.90 8.57 -16.78
C VAL A 67 15.55 9.81 -16.16
N ILE A 68 16.09 9.74 -14.94
CA ILE A 68 16.62 10.91 -14.21
C ILE A 68 17.66 11.72 -15.00
N ASP A 69 18.45 11.09 -15.87
CA ASP A 69 19.49 11.78 -16.65
C ASP A 69 19.00 12.45 -17.94
N PHE A 70 17.73 12.27 -18.29
CA PHE A 70 17.10 12.89 -19.46
C PHE A 70 16.30 14.16 -19.11
N TYR A 71 16.02 14.42 -17.82
CA TYR A 71 15.11 15.46 -17.36
C TYR A 71 15.72 16.37 -16.30
N GLU A 72 15.31 17.64 -16.30
CA GLU A 72 15.60 18.59 -15.22
C GLU A 72 14.73 18.29 -13.99
N ALA A 73 13.50 17.82 -14.17
CA ALA A 73 12.62 17.41 -13.09
C ALA A 73 11.67 16.27 -13.47
N ILE A 74 11.23 15.49 -12.49
CA ILE A 74 10.22 14.44 -12.65
C ILE A 74 9.06 14.72 -11.68
N ALA A 75 7.85 14.77 -12.22
CA ALA A 75 6.64 15.08 -11.47
C ALA A 75 5.56 14.00 -11.69
N PHE A 76 4.88 13.60 -10.62
CA PHE A 76 3.88 12.54 -10.64
C PHE A 76 2.48 13.14 -10.38
N TYR A 77 1.47 12.64 -11.09
CA TYR A 77 0.09 13.09 -10.91
C TYR A 77 -0.50 12.58 -9.58
N VAL A 78 -1.12 13.49 -8.82
CA VAL A 78 -1.71 13.21 -7.51
C VAL A 78 -3.20 13.60 -7.54
N PRO A 79 -4.11 12.70 -7.94
CA PRO A 79 -5.50 13.05 -8.25
C PRO A 79 -6.31 13.56 -7.05
N TYR A 80 -6.17 12.97 -5.87
CA TYR A 80 -7.12 13.19 -4.77
C TYR A 80 -6.73 14.30 -3.78
N ASP A 81 -5.44 14.51 -3.58
CA ASP A 81 -4.89 15.45 -2.59
C ASP A 81 -4.68 16.85 -3.21
N ILE A 82 -4.23 16.89 -4.47
CA ILE A 82 -3.74 18.12 -5.13
C ILE A 82 -4.42 18.32 -6.50
N ASN A 83 -4.96 17.27 -7.12
CA ASN A 83 -5.50 17.27 -8.49
C ASN A 83 -4.53 17.92 -9.51
N GLY A 84 -3.25 17.59 -9.37
CA GLY A 84 -2.14 18.19 -10.09
C GLY A 84 -0.87 17.36 -9.97
N TYR A 85 0.27 17.90 -10.41
CA TYR A 85 1.54 17.18 -10.36
C TYR A 85 2.39 17.63 -9.17
N VAL A 86 3.05 16.68 -8.51
CA VAL A 86 4.05 16.94 -7.46
C VAL A 86 5.43 16.60 -8.00
N VAL A 87 6.33 17.58 -8.01
CA VAL A 87 7.75 17.39 -8.37
C VAL A 87 8.40 16.50 -7.33
N SER A 88 8.79 15.28 -7.70
CA SER A 88 9.42 14.31 -6.78
C SER A 88 10.95 14.30 -6.90
N VAL A 89 11.48 14.81 -8.02
CA VAL A 89 12.90 14.90 -8.33
C VAL A 89 13.16 16.19 -9.10
N SER A 90 14.25 16.90 -8.78
CA SER A 90 14.71 18.03 -9.57
C SER A 90 16.22 18.21 -9.52
N LYS A 91 16.76 18.75 -10.61
CA LYS A 91 18.12 19.22 -10.84
C LYS A 91 18.18 20.75 -11.04
N SER A 92 17.04 21.46 -11.00
CA SER A 92 16.93 22.92 -11.18
C SER A 92 16.10 23.58 -10.08
N ASP A 93 16.49 24.79 -9.69
CA ASP A 93 15.73 25.66 -8.79
C ASP A 93 14.40 26.13 -9.40
N ASP A 94 14.23 26.05 -10.74
CA ASP A 94 12.98 26.36 -11.44
C ASP A 94 11.83 25.41 -11.04
N TYR A 95 12.15 24.21 -10.55
CA TYR A 95 11.20 23.18 -10.16
C TYR A 95 11.59 22.58 -8.80
N PRO A 96 11.39 23.27 -7.66
CA PRO A 96 11.83 22.76 -6.36
C PRO A 96 11.21 21.40 -6.03
N VAL A 97 11.95 20.52 -5.36
CA VAL A 97 11.43 19.22 -4.91
C VAL A 97 10.25 19.44 -3.96
N GLY A 98 9.15 18.74 -4.19
CA GLY A 98 7.87 18.92 -3.51
C GLY A 98 7.13 20.20 -3.86
N SER A 99 7.49 20.90 -4.95
CA SER A 99 6.62 21.93 -5.52
C SER A 99 5.40 21.29 -6.18
N ARG A 100 4.26 22.01 -6.10
CA ARG A 100 3.01 21.66 -6.79
C ARG A 100 2.98 22.38 -8.12
N ILE A 101 2.78 21.64 -9.21
CA ILE A 101 2.40 22.22 -10.50
C ILE A 101 0.87 22.30 -10.48
N ASP A 102 0.39 23.39 -9.85
CA ASP A 102 -1.03 23.70 -9.62
C ASP A 102 -1.64 24.37 -10.87
N ALA A 103 -2.95 24.19 -11.06
CA ALA A 103 -3.73 24.86 -12.08
C ALA A 103 -4.44 26.14 -11.57
N GLN A 104 -4.61 26.38 -10.25
CA GLN A 104 -5.40 27.51 -9.73
C GLN A 104 -5.02 28.15 -8.36
N THR A 105 -4.50 27.46 -7.33
CA THR A 105 -4.75 27.91 -5.91
C THR A 105 -3.57 28.25 -4.99
N GLY A 106 -2.45 27.51 -5.00
CA GLY A 106 -1.15 27.95 -4.47
C GLY A 106 -0.99 28.24 -2.96
N ASN A 107 -1.69 27.55 -2.04
CA ASN A 107 -1.49 27.73 -0.58
C ASN A 107 -0.71 26.57 0.09
N GLU A 108 0.08 26.87 1.12
CA GLU A 108 0.89 25.90 1.90
C GLU A 108 0.59 25.96 3.42
N SER A 109 0.92 24.89 4.14
CA SER A 109 0.88 24.82 5.61
C SER A 109 2.05 23.98 6.16
N ASN A 110 2.63 24.36 7.30
CA ASN A 110 3.78 23.65 7.90
C ASN A 110 3.36 22.81 9.13
N PRO A 111 3.59 21.47 9.14
CA PRO A 111 3.36 20.62 10.30
C PRO A 111 4.45 20.80 11.38
N GLN A 112 4.15 20.38 12.61
CA GLN A 112 5.07 20.48 13.76
C GLN A 112 6.00 19.27 13.94
N GLU A 113 5.68 18.12 13.35
CA GLU A 113 6.53 16.92 13.31
C GLU A 113 6.79 16.51 11.86
N PRO A 114 7.96 15.90 11.55
CA PRO A 114 8.23 15.35 10.23
C PRO A 114 7.20 14.25 9.89
N PRO A 115 6.44 14.38 8.78
CA PRO A 115 5.43 13.39 8.39
C PRO A 115 6.02 12.10 7.82
N PHE A 116 7.30 12.12 7.48
CA PHE A 116 8.06 11.01 6.92
C PHE A 116 9.39 10.88 7.65
N LEU A 117 9.89 9.67 7.80
CA LEU A 117 11.13 9.37 8.52
C LEU A 117 12.01 8.44 7.66
N ILE A 118 13.29 8.78 7.55
CA ILE A 118 14.33 7.98 6.90
C ILE A 118 15.46 7.75 7.89
N ASN A 119 15.80 6.48 8.15
CA ASN A 119 16.93 6.11 8.99
C ASN A 119 17.58 4.79 8.51
N TRP A 120 18.78 4.49 9.00
CA TRP A 120 19.43 3.21 8.78
C TRP A 120 19.11 2.23 9.90
N SER A 121 18.73 1.01 9.54
CA SER A 121 18.69 -0.15 10.43
C SER A 121 19.68 -1.18 9.90
N SER A 122 20.83 -1.29 10.57
CA SER A 122 22.01 -2.00 10.05
C SER A 122 22.39 -1.53 8.64
N ASP A 123 22.23 -2.38 7.62
CA ASP A 123 22.56 -2.13 6.21
C ASP A 123 21.30 -1.96 5.33
N ILE A 124 20.16 -1.66 5.95
CA ILE A 124 18.86 -1.45 5.30
C ILE A 124 18.37 -0.04 5.61
N LEU A 125 18.02 0.71 4.57
CA LEU A 125 17.37 2.01 4.72
C LEU A 125 15.89 1.80 5.04
N MET A 126 15.47 2.29 6.20
CA MET A 126 14.08 2.27 6.65
C MET A 126 13.39 3.56 6.23
N ALA A 127 12.22 3.41 5.62
CA ALA A 127 11.38 4.48 5.11
C ALA A 127 10.00 4.38 5.78
N GLU A 128 9.60 5.37 6.60
CA GLU A 128 8.41 5.28 7.45
C GLU A 128 7.52 6.52 7.37
N ILE A 129 6.20 6.31 7.43
CA ILE A 129 5.20 7.39 7.48
C ILE A 129 4.78 7.60 8.94
N ASN A 130 4.92 8.83 9.45
CA ASN A 130 4.38 9.23 10.74
C ASN A 130 2.85 9.41 10.62
N ASN A 131 2.09 8.33 10.83
CA ASN A 131 0.64 8.34 10.66
C ASN A 131 -0.11 9.18 11.72
N ARG A 132 0.58 9.84 12.66
CA ARG A 132 -0.01 10.80 13.60
C ARG A 132 -0.28 12.15 12.93
N VAL A 133 0.49 12.51 11.89
CA VAL A 133 0.33 13.77 11.15
C VAL A 133 -0.23 13.48 9.76
N LYS A 134 -1.42 14.00 9.46
CA LYS A 134 -1.97 13.95 8.10
C LYS A 134 -1.44 15.15 7.30
N VAL A 135 -0.64 14.87 6.27
CA VAL A 135 -0.09 15.87 5.35
C VAL A 135 -0.31 15.45 3.89
N GLY A 136 -0.12 16.39 2.97
CA GLY A 136 -0.12 16.11 1.54
C GLY A 136 1.13 15.36 1.06
N GLY A 137 1.04 14.74 -0.10
CA GLY A 137 2.14 13.97 -0.70
C GLY A 137 3.37 14.80 -1.04
N ASP A 138 3.16 16.07 -1.37
CA ASP A 138 4.20 17.08 -1.60
C ASP A 138 5.04 17.37 -0.34
N MET A 139 4.40 17.45 0.83
CA MET A 139 5.08 17.66 2.10
C MET A 139 5.98 16.49 2.47
N MET A 140 5.50 15.25 2.25
CA MET A 140 6.30 14.05 2.49
C MET A 140 7.54 14.00 1.60
N VAL A 141 7.41 14.46 0.34
CA VAL A 141 8.53 14.56 -0.62
C VAL A 141 9.56 15.60 -0.17
N ARG A 142 9.14 16.80 0.26
CA ARG A 142 10.07 17.83 0.79
C ARG A 142 10.84 17.31 1.99
N GLU A 143 10.14 16.77 2.97
CA GLU A 143 10.76 16.28 4.21
C GLU A 143 11.72 15.11 3.94
N ALA A 144 11.32 14.14 3.11
CA ALA A 144 12.19 13.04 2.70
C ALA A 144 13.47 13.54 2.02
N PHE A 145 13.37 14.54 1.14
CA PHE A 145 14.53 15.14 0.47
C PHE A 145 15.46 15.87 1.46
N GLU A 146 14.91 16.61 2.42
CA GLU A 146 15.71 17.26 3.47
C GLU A 146 16.38 16.26 4.41
N GLN A 147 15.73 15.14 4.73
CA GLN A 147 16.32 14.08 5.55
C GLN A 147 17.41 13.33 4.78
N LEU A 148 17.19 12.98 3.51
CA LEU A 148 18.21 12.36 2.65
C LEU A 148 19.48 13.21 2.57
N LYS A 149 19.35 14.54 2.39
CA LYS A 149 20.51 15.46 2.40
C LYS A 149 21.27 15.52 3.73
N LYS A 150 20.64 15.16 4.84
CA LYS A 150 21.23 15.10 6.20
C LYS A 150 21.64 13.66 6.59
N LEU A 151 21.34 12.68 5.75
CA LEU A 151 21.59 11.27 6.03
C LEU A 151 23.10 11.01 5.91
N HIS A 152 23.68 10.50 6.98
CA HIS A 152 25.03 9.97 6.93
C HIS A 152 24.98 8.66 6.15
N LEU A 153 25.55 8.65 4.94
CA LEU A 153 25.70 7.45 4.14
C LEU A 153 26.84 6.59 4.71
N PRO A 154 26.72 5.25 4.68
CA PRO A 154 27.85 4.33 4.90
C PRO A 154 29.08 4.73 4.09
N GLU A 155 30.28 4.48 4.65
CA GLU A 155 31.55 4.88 4.02
C GLU A 155 31.80 4.17 2.67
N GLU A 156 31.34 2.91 2.55
CA GLU A 156 31.36 2.16 1.29
C GLU A 156 30.24 2.63 0.36
N LYS A 157 30.63 3.42 -0.64
CA LYS A 157 29.80 3.78 -1.81
C LYS A 157 29.99 2.76 -2.92
N GLY A 158 28.96 2.57 -3.74
CA GLY A 158 28.85 1.51 -4.74
C GLY A 158 28.08 0.30 -4.20
N GLY A 159 27.91 -0.72 -5.05
CA GLY A 159 27.16 -1.94 -4.73
C GLY A 159 25.67 -1.71 -4.50
N LEU A 160 25.06 -2.55 -3.67
CA LEU A 160 23.60 -2.63 -3.48
C LEU A 160 23.13 -1.98 -2.18
N VAL A 161 22.21 -1.02 -2.26
CA VAL A 161 21.40 -0.56 -1.12
C VAL A 161 20.03 -1.25 -1.09
N LYS A 162 19.57 -1.57 0.12
CA LYS A 162 18.28 -2.21 0.40
C LYS A 162 17.36 -1.23 1.13
N ILE A 163 16.08 -1.22 0.75
CA ILE A 163 15.07 -0.31 1.31
C ILE A 163 13.87 -1.11 1.82
N ASN A 164 13.45 -0.86 3.06
CA ASN A 164 12.27 -1.46 3.68
C ASN A 164 11.40 -0.37 4.35
N GLY A 165 10.19 -0.74 4.78
CA GLY A 165 9.25 0.13 5.47
C GLY A 165 7.97 0.41 4.66
N ARG A 166 7.36 1.57 4.88
CA ARG A 166 6.15 2.05 4.21
C ARG A 166 6.45 3.38 3.55
N CYS A 167 6.54 3.39 2.23
CA CYS A 167 6.90 4.57 1.44
C CYS A 167 5.77 4.93 0.44
N PRO A 168 5.34 6.20 0.35
CA PRO A 168 4.51 6.69 -0.75
C PRO A 168 5.24 6.59 -2.09
N VAL A 169 4.46 6.48 -3.18
CA VAL A 169 4.98 6.41 -4.57
C VAL A 169 5.91 7.59 -4.90
N LEU A 170 5.50 8.80 -4.52
CA LEU A 170 6.25 10.05 -4.74
C LEU A 170 7.62 10.03 -4.03
N VAL A 171 7.61 9.70 -2.74
CA VAL A 171 8.83 9.63 -1.93
C VAL A 171 9.76 8.53 -2.41
N GLY A 172 9.22 7.43 -2.95
CA GLY A 172 10.02 6.38 -3.57
C GLY A 172 10.83 6.87 -4.77
N SER A 173 10.27 7.78 -5.57
CA SER A 173 11.00 8.47 -6.64
C SER A 173 12.12 9.34 -6.08
N THR A 174 11.85 10.14 -5.04
CA THR A 174 12.86 10.99 -4.38
C THR A 174 14.03 10.17 -3.81
N ILE A 175 13.73 9.04 -3.13
CA ILE A 175 14.77 8.14 -2.59
C ILE A 175 15.58 7.49 -3.72
N ALA A 176 14.93 7.04 -4.81
CA ALA A 176 15.62 6.48 -5.97
C ALA A 176 16.60 7.48 -6.61
N ALA A 177 16.15 8.73 -6.79
CA ALA A 177 16.94 9.81 -7.37
C ALA A 177 18.16 10.20 -6.52
N TYR A 178 18.01 10.16 -5.19
CA TYR A 178 19.11 10.46 -4.28
C TYR A 178 20.13 9.32 -4.20
N LEU A 179 19.67 8.09 -3.92
CA LEU A 179 20.56 6.95 -3.66
C LEU A 179 21.29 6.44 -4.92
N SER A 180 20.70 6.58 -6.11
CA SER A 180 21.34 6.16 -7.37
C SER A 180 22.58 6.97 -7.73
N GLN A 181 22.87 8.06 -7.02
CA GLN A 181 24.13 8.81 -7.11
C GLN A 181 25.27 8.16 -6.32
N PHE A 182 24.96 7.27 -5.37
CA PHE A 182 25.91 6.70 -4.41
C PHE A 182 26.00 5.17 -4.44
N TYR A 183 24.98 4.50 -4.98
CA TYR A 183 24.90 3.04 -5.09
C TYR A 183 24.72 2.61 -6.54
N ASP A 184 25.29 1.46 -6.87
CA ASP A 184 25.18 0.87 -8.20
C ASP A 184 23.85 0.16 -8.41
N ALA A 185 23.24 -0.37 -7.34
CA ALA A 185 21.91 -0.98 -7.37
C ALA A 185 21.05 -0.58 -6.15
N ILE A 186 19.73 -0.55 -6.36
CA ILE A 186 18.72 -0.31 -5.33
C ILE A 186 17.70 -1.45 -5.36
N ALA A 187 17.47 -2.11 -4.22
CA ALA A 187 16.40 -3.09 -4.06
C ALA A 187 15.40 -2.68 -2.98
N VAL A 188 14.10 -2.84 -3.27
CA VAL A 188 12.99 -2.41 -2.40
C VAL A 188 12.18 -3.62 -1.94
N CYS A 189 11.89 -3.72 -0.65
CA CYS A 189 11.11 -4.82 -0.06
C CYS A 189 9.67 -4.85 -0.62
N ASP A 190 9.25 -5.99 -1.19
CA ASP A 190 7.84 -6.29 -1.47
C ASP A 190 7.33 -7.34 -0.48
N PRO A 191 6.48 -6.95 0.51
CA PRO A 191 5.97 -7.89 1.51
C PRO A 191 5.09 -9.00 0.91
N LYS A 192 4.67 -8.91 -0.35
CA LYS A 192 3.89 -9.94 -1.04
C LYS A 192 4.76 -11.11 -1.53
N LEU A 193 6.08 -10.91 -1.64
CA LEU A 193 7.04 -11.89 -2.18
C LEU A 193 7.90 -12.56 -1.07
N GLY A 194 7.73 -12.15 0.19
CA GLY A 194 8.42 -12.71 1.35
C GLY A 194 7.86 -14.05 1.86
N THR A 195 8.36 -14.51 3.00
CA THR A 195 7.95 -15.79 3.62
C THR A 195 7.79 -15.67 5.15
N SER A 196 7.62 -16.81 5.83
CA SER A 196 7.68 -17.03 7.30
C SER A 196 8.90 -16.42 7.99
N ASP A 197 9.99 -16.30 7.25
CA ASP A 197 11.36 -16.33 7.73
C ASP A 197 12.29 -15.46 6.86
N GLN A 198 11.80 -14.95 5.72
CA GLN A 198 12.57 -14.10 4.82
C GLN A 198 11.75 -12.86 4.39
N ASP A 199 12.39 -11.69 4.38
CA ASP A 199 11.94 -10.55 3.57
C ASP A 199 12.46 -10.71 2.14
N CYS A 200 11.72 -10.18 1.17
CA CYS A 200 12.04 -10.28 -0.25
C CYS A 200 12.11 -8.87 -0.87
N TYR A 201 13.27 -8.55 -1.46
CA TYR A 201 13.59 -7.26 -2.05
C TYR A 201 13.67 -7.41 -3.57
N VAL A 202 13.08 -6.48 -4.32
CA VAL A 202 13.12 -6.45 -5.78
C VAL A 202 14.12 -5.39 -6.22
N VAL A 203 15.10 -5.75 -7.06
CA VAL A 203 16.02 -4.78 -7.67
C VAL A 203 15.24 -3.90 -8.65
N VAL A 204 15.18 -2.59 -8.35
CA VAL A 204 14.36 -1.60 -9.08
C VAL A 204 15.18 -0.55 -9.82
N VAL A 205 16.42 -0.29 -9.39
CA VAL A 205 17.39 0.55 -10.10
C VAL A 205 18.72 -0.18 -10.13
N THR A 206 19.41 -0.16 -11.26
CA THR A 206 20.75 -0.74 -11.37
C THR A 206 21.58 -0.08 -12.47
N LYS A 207 22.88 0.05 -12.21
CA LYS A 207 23.97 0.31 -13.15
C LYS A 207 24.87 -0.94 -13.32
N ASP A 208 24.70 -1.92 -12.43
CA ASP A 208 25.49 -3.13 -12.33
C ASP A 208 24.78 -4.32 -13.02
N ARG A 209 25.57 -5.16 -13.68
CA ARG A 209 25.12 -6.39 -14.33
C ARG A 209 24.94 -7.54 -13.33
N GLU A 210 25.56 -7.48 -12.15
CA GLU A 210 25.36 -8.47 -11.08
C GLU A 210 23.96 -8.37 -10.45
N TYR A 211 23.30 -7.21 -10.56
CA TYR A 211 21.95 -6.96 -10.05
C TYR A 211 20.95 -6.62 -11.17
N PRO A 212 20.45 -7.59 -11.97
CA PRO A 212 19.44 -7.32 -13.00
C PRO A 212 18.11 -6.80 -12.45
N LEU A 213 17.42 -5.95 -13.22
CA LEU A 213 16.13 -5.38 -12.85
C LEU A 213 15.02 -6.44 -12.75
N GLY A 214 14.31 -6.44 -11.62
CA GLY A 214 13.30 -7.44 -11.28
C GLY A 214 13.86 -8.71 -10.62
N THR A 215 15.19 -8.84 -10.47
CA THR A 215 15.77 -9.89 -9.62
C THR A 215 15.26 -9.74 -8.18
N THR A 216 14.98 -10.88 -7.53
CA THR A 216 14.58 -10.93 -6.12
C THR A 216 15.75 -11.33 -5.23
N ILE A 217 15.88 -10.66 -4.09
CA ILE A 217 16.91 -10.88 -3.08
C ILE A 217 16.19 -11.22 -1.78
N LYS A 218 16.50 -12.37 -1.19
CA LYS A 218 15.89 -12.84 0.05
C LYS A 218 16.84 -12.61 1.21
N ILE A 219 16.30 -12.13 2.33
CA ILE A 219 17.07 -11.85 3.54
C ILE A 219 16.34 -12.48 4.71
N ASP A 220 17.04 -13.35 5.44
CA ASP A 220 16.50 -14.02 6.61
C ASP A 220 16.16 -13.01 7.71
N LYS A 221 15.07 -13.27 8.43
CA LYS A 221 14.59 -12.45 9.54
C LYS A 221 14.03 -13.32 10.66
N PRO A 222 13.93 -12.80 11.89
CA PRO A 222 13.30 -13.51 12.99
C PRO A 222 11.88 -13.98 12.64
N VAL A 223 11.55 -15.22 13.02
CA VAL A 223 10.19 -15.76 12.89
C VAL A 223 9.33 -15.21 14.04
N GLU A 224 8.74 -14.04 13.81
CA GLU A 224 7.77 -13.43 14.72
C GLU A 224 6.41 -14.16 14.67
N LYS A 225 5.65 -14.11 15.78
CA LYS A 225 4.24 -14.57 15.78
C LYS A 225 3.43 -13.67 14.85
N ARG A 226 2.59 -14.27 13.99
CA ARG A 226 1.83 -13.55 12.97
C ARG A 226 0.34 -13.77 13.14
N CYS A 227 -0.39 -12.68 13.32
CA CYS A 227 -1.85 -12.66 13.30
C CYS A 227 -2.30 -12.33 11.87
N LYS A 228 -2.74 -13.35 11.13
CA LYS A 228 -3.44 -13.22 9.84
C LYS A 228 -4.94 -13.25 10.14
N ILE A 229 -5.60 -12.11 10.09
CA ILE A 229 -7.00 -11.95 10.51
C ILE A 229 -7.88 -11.74 9.28
N VAL A 230 -8.87 -12.60 9.10
CA VAL A 230 -9.91 -12.38 8.09
C VAL A 230 -11.08 -11.59 8.64
N LEU A 231 -11.51 -10.57 7.90
CA LEU A 231 -12.77 -9.87 8.09
C LEU A 231 -13.83 -10.48 7.16
N CYS A 232 -14.72 -11.28 7.74
CA CYS A 232 -15.78 -12.02 7.04
C CYS A 232 -17.19 -11.49 7.41
N GLY A 233 -18.23 -12.04 6.77
CA GLY A 233 -19.62 -11.60 6.96
C GLY A 233 -20.32 -11.21 5.65
N PRO A 234 -21.64 -10.96 5.65
CA PRO A 234 -22.47 -10.76 4.46
C PRO A 234 -22.07 -9.58 3.55
N LYS A 235 -22.66 -9.49 2.34
CA LYS A 235 -22.50 -8.32 1.47
C LYS A 235 -23.01 -7.05 2.16
N ASN A 236 -22.42 -5.91 1.80
CA ASN A 236 -22.87 -4.56 2.22
C ASN A 236 -22.92 -4.35 3.75
N THR A 237 -22.07 -5.04 4.52
CA THR A 237 -21.89 -4.85 5.98
C THR A 237 -20.81 -3.83 6.33
N GLY A 238 -20.28 -3.07 5.37
CA GLY A 238 -19.24 -2.07 5.64
C GLY A 238 -17.82 -2.63 5.89
N LYS A 239 -17.52 -3.89 5.48
CA LYS A 239 -16.21 -4.52 5.68
C LYS A 239 -15.02 -3.65 5.26
N THR A 240 -15.05 -3.06 4.06
CA THR A 240 -13.99 -2.15 3.60
C THR A 240 -13.82 -0.98 4.58
N CYS A 241 -14.91 -0.33 4.99
CA CYS A 241 -14.88 0.82 5.90
C CYS A 241 -14.27 0.44 7.25
N LEU A 242 -14.64 -0.73 7.80
CA LEU A 242 -14.06 -1.25 9.04
C LEU A 242 -12.58 -1.61 8.88
N ARG A 243 -12.17 -2.24 7.77
CA ARG A 243 -10.77 -2.55 7.45
C ARG A 243 -9.92 -1.28 7.38
N GLU A 244 -10.39 -0.23 6.69
CA GLU A 244 -9.67 1.02 6.56
C GLU A 244 -9.58 1.79 7.89
N GLY A 245 -10.67 1.86 8.67
CA GLY A 245 -10.63 2.49 9.99
C GLY A 245 -9.76 1.73 11.00
N LEU A 246 -9.77 0.40 10.97
CA LEU A 246 -8.90 -0.45 11.78
C LEU A 246 -7.42 -0.26 11.41
N LYS A 247 -7.12 -0.22 10.10
CA LYS A 247 -5.79 0.09 9.55
C LYS A 247 -5.30 1.46 10.04
N ASP A 248 -6.12 2.50 9.94
CA ASP A 248 -5.77 3.85 10.38
C ASP A 248 -5.67 3.98 11.91
N ASN A 249 -6.34 3.11 12.68
CA ASN A 249 -6.16 3.02 14.12
C ASN A 249 -4.83 2.32 14.50
N LEU A 250 -4.60 1.10 13.99
CA LEU A 250 -3.37 0.34 14.22
C LEU A 250 -2.11 1.17 13.88
N HIS A 251 -2.15 1.94 12.79
CA HIS A 251 -1.05 2.82 12.40
C HIS A 251 -0.76 4.01 13.34
N ARG A 252 -1.69 4.36 14.24
CA ARG A 252 -1.55 5.47 15.20
C ARG A 252 -1.24 5.00 16.62
N LEU A 253 -1.51 3.72 16.94
CA LEU A 253 -1.17 3.12 18.23
C LEU A 253 0.37 3.03 18.39
N PRO A 254 0.97 3.54 19.49
CA PRO A 254 2.42 3.56 19.66
C PRO A 254 3.08 2.18 19.66
N ASP A 255 2.46 1.20 20.32
CA ASP A 255 3.03 -0.14 20.56
C ASP A 255 2.45 -1.22 19.63
N ALA A 256 1.74 -0.82 18.57
CA ALA A 256 1.17 -1.74 17.59
C ALA A 256 2.26 -2.28 16.64
N PRO A 257 2.40 -3.61 16.51
CA PRO A 257 3.27 -4.21 15.51
C PRO A 257 2.92 -3.77 14.09
N ARG A 258 3.92 -3.78 13.20
CA ARG A 258 3.77 -3.40 11.79
C ARG A 258 2.58 -4.16 11.16
N SER A 259 1.57 -3.41 10.77
CA SER A 259 0.37 -3.94 10.11
C SER A 259 0.41 -3.79 8.59
N TYR A 260 -0.27 -4.71 7.89
CA TYR A 260 -0.56 -4.59 6.46
C TYR A 260 -2.00 -5.01 6.20
N VAL A 261 -2.63 -4.41 5.19
CA VAL A 261 -3.99 -4.76 4.77
C VAL A 261 -4.08 -4.99 3.27
N ILE A 262 -4.90 -5.96 2.86
CA ILE A 262 -5.18 -6.28 1.46
C ILE A 262 -6.65 -6.63 1.25
N SER A 263 -7.16 -6.43 0.02
CA SER A 263 -8.43 -7.03 -0.39
C SER A 263 -8.23 -8.48 -0.81
N GLY A 264 -9.08 -9.36 -0.29
CA GLY A 264 -9.24 -10.75 -0.72
C GLY A 264 -10.35 -10.96 -1.75
N CYS A 265 -11.05 -9.91 -2.19
CA CYS A 265 -12.17 -10.00 -3.14
C CYS A 265 -11.87 -9.19 -4.43
N PRO A 266 -12.11 -9.73 -5.64
CA PRO A 266 -11.87 -9.03 -6.90
C PRO A 266 -13.05 -8.10 -7.30
N ASP A 267 -13.79 -7.55 -6.34
CA ASP A 267 -15.01 -6.78 -6.62
C ASP A 267 -14.75 -5.33 -7.08
N GLY A 268 -13.48 -4.95 -7.30
CA GLY A 268 -13.05 -3.60 -7.60
C GLY A 268 -13.03 -2.67 -6.38
N ASP A 269 -13.05 -3.19 -5.15
CA ASP A 269 -12.89 -2.40 -3.92
C ASP A 269 -11.44 -2.46 -3.38
N GLY A 270 -11.05 -1.49 -2.55
CA GLY A 270 -9.68 -1.37 -2.06
C GLY A 270 -9.43 -0.08 -1.29
N ALA A 271 -8.22 0.09 -0.77
CA ALA A 271 -7.81 1.32 -0.08
C ALA A 271 -7.96 2.56 -0.99
N TRP A 272 -7.66 2.41 -2.28
CA TRP A 272 -7.88 3.45 -3.29
C TRP A 272 -9.36 3.84 -3.38
N PHE A 273 -10.30 2.88 -3.41
CA PHE A 273 -11.74 3.16 -3.58
C PHE A 273 -12.30 3.95 -2.39
N HIS A 274 -11.88 3.62 -1.17
CA HIS A 274 -12.26 4.38 0.02
C HIS A 274 -11.70 5.81 -0.02
N GLN A 275 -10.44 5.99 -0.42
CA GLN A 275 -9.81 7.31 -0.58
C GLN A 275 -10.50 8.13 -1.69
N THR A 276 -10.69 7.57 -2.89
CA THR A 276 -11.40 8.24 -3.98
C THR A 276 -12.80 8.63 -3.55
N ALA A 277 -13.55 7.75 -2.89
CA ALA A 277 -14.94 8.01 -2.50
C ALA A 277 -15.12 9.11 -1.43
N GLN A 278 -14.05 9.49 -0.71
CA GLN A 278 -14.06 10.65 0.21
C GLN A 278 -13.96 12.00 -0.52
N HIS A 279 -13.46 12.00 -1.77
CA HIS A 279 -13.23 13.21 -2.57
C HIS A 279 -14.19 13.28 -3.78
N ASP A 280 -14.36 12.18 -4.50
CA ASP A 280 -15.25 12.02 -5.65
C ASP A 280 -15.88 10.61 -5.65
N SER A 281 -17.14 10.52 -5.22
CA SER A 281 -17.86 9.25 -5.10
C SER A 281 -18.28 8.63 -6.44
N ASP A 282 -18.38 9.43 -7.51
CA ASP A 282 -18.82 8.96 -8.81
C ASP A 282 -17.63 8.48 -9.65
N LEU A 283 -16.49 9.18 -9.59
CA LEU A 283 -15.21 8.67 -10.10
C LEU A 283 -14.86 7.34 -9.43
N ALA A 284 -14.97 7.25 -8.10
CA ALA A 284 -14.74 6.00 -7.36
C ALA A 284 -15.58 4.86 -7.95
N ARG A 285 -16.89 5.07 -8.08
CA ARG A 285 -17.83 4.08 -8.64
C ARG A 285 -17.44 3.66 -10.06
N SER A 286 -17.11 4.62 -10.92
CA SER A 286 -16.72 4.37 -12.30
C SER A 286 -15.46 3.49 -12.41
N LEU A 287 -14.46 3.73 -11.56
CA LEU A 287 -13.22 2.94 -11.50
C LEU A 287 -13.48 1.54 -10.93
N LYS A 288 -14.39 1.42 -9.94
CA LYS A 288 -14.74 0.13 -9.35
C LYS A 288 -15.38 -0.80 -10.37
N ASP A 289 -16.31 -0.28 -11.16
CA ASP A 289 -16.96 -1.07 -12.21
C ASP A 289 -15.97 -1.46 -13.33
N GLN A 290 -14.95 -0.63 -13.64
CA GLN A 290 -13.88 -0.96 -14.59
C GLN A 290 -12.88 -2.03 -14.07
N TRP A 291 -12.55 -2.00 -12.77
CA TRP A 291 -11.50 -2.85 -12.17
C TRP A 291 -12.06 -4.09 -11.46
N LYS A 292 -13.38 -4.20 -11.36
CA LYS A 292 -14.05 -5.44 -10.96
C LYS A 292 -13.70 -6.57 -11.93
N ARG A 293 -13.47 -7.75 -11.37
CA ARG A 293 -13.18 -9.00 -12.09
C ARG A 293 -14.01 -10.14 -11.51
N ASP A 294 -14.07 -11.24 -12.22
CA ASP A 294 -14.73 -12.45 -11.73
C ASP A 294 -13.94 -13.07 -10.58
N PHE A 295 -14.66 -13.67 -9.64
CA PHE A 295 -14.05 -14.35 -8.50
C PHE A 295 -13.82 -15.81 -8.86
N THR A 296 -12.67 -16.07 -9.50
CA THR A 296 -12.31 -17.40 -10.00
C THR A 296 -11.45 -18.19 -8.98
N PRO A 297 -11.36 -19.52 -9.11
CA PRO A 297 -10.45 -20.34 -8.30
C PRO A 297 -8.98 -19.91 -8.43
N GLU A 298 -8.53 -19.54 -9.62
CA GLU A 298 -7.13 -19.12 -9.87
C GLU A 298 -6.82 -17.81 -9.14
N PHE A 299 -7.76 -16.85 -9.13
CA PHE A 299 -7.64 -15.65 -8.30
C PHE A 299 -7.58 -16.02 -6.81
N ALA A 300 -8.42 -16.96 -6.37
CA ALA A 300 -8.47 -17.40 -4.98
C ALA A 300 -7.16 -18.06 -4.52
N GLU A 301 -6.57 -18.91 -5.36
CA GLU A 301 -5.27 -19.55 -5.12
C GLU A 301 -4.13 -18.54 -5.12
N ALA A 302 -4.06 -17.65 -6.11
CA ALA A 302 -3.07 -16.57 -6.15
C ALA A 302 -3.16 -15.66 -4.91
N LYS A 303 -4.39 -15.32 -4.49
CA LYS A 303 -4.65 -14.54 -3.28
C LYS A 303 -4.28 -15.29 -1.99
N ALA A 304 -4.58 -16.59 -1.91
CA ALA A 304 -4.20 -17.44 -0.78
C ALA A 304 -2.68 -17.58 -0.68
N ASN A 305 -1.98 -17.72 -1.81
CA ASN A 305 -0.51 -17.73 -1.85
C ASN A 305 0.08 -16.39 -1.39
N GLN A 306 -0.48 -15.26 -1.84
CA GLN A 306 -0.11 -13.93 -1.34
C GLN A 306 -0.34 -13.79 0.17
N ILE A 307 -1.49 -14.21 0.70
CA ILE A 307 -1.77 -14.19 2.15
C ILE A 307 -0.78 -15.08 2.90
N LYS A 308 -0.43 -16.26 2.36
CA LYS A 308 0.56 -17.17 2.94
C LYS A 308 1.96 -16.54 2.98
N ALA A 309 2.39 -15.92 1.89
CA ALA A 309 3.68 -15.25 1.73
C ALA A 309 3.84 -14.05 2.69
N ILE A 310 2.82 -13.19 2.77
CA ILE A 310 2.89 -11.96 3.56
C ILE A 310 3.31 -12.24 5.00
N GLY A 311 4.37 -11.53 5.40
CA GLY A 311 5.10 -11.78 6.63
C GLY A 311 5.29 -10.57 7.54
N VAL A 312 4.28 -9.72 7.60
CA VAL A 312 4.16 -8.73 8.68
C VAL A 312 3.53 -9.38 9.93
N PRO A 313 3.77 -8.83 11.13
CA PRO A 313 3.12 -9.25 12.38
C PRO A 313 1.59 -9.29 12.29
N ILE A 314 0.95 -8.21 11.82
CA ILE A 314 -0.51 -8.11 11.73
C ILE A 314 -0.92 -7.96 10.26
N LEU A 315 -1.57 -8.98 9.70
CA LEU A 315 -2.18 -8.93 8.37
C LEU A 315 -3.70 -8.97 8.50
N VAL A 316 -4.40 -7.89 8.12
CA VAL A 316 -5.87 -7.89 8.04
C VAL A 316 -6.31 -7.96 6.58
N PHE A 317 -7.19 -8.89 6.24
CA PHE A 317 -7.77 -8.97 4.90
C PHE A 317 -9.27 -9.26 4.97
N ASP A 318 -10.04 -8.67 4.07
CA ASP A 318 -11.47 -8.94 3.92
C ASP A 318 -11.76 -9.88 2.76
N VAL A 319 -12.91 -10.55 2.81
CA VAL A 319 -13.33 -11.56 1.84
C VAL A 319 -14.69 -11.23 1.22
N GLY A 320 -15.05 -11.94 0.14
CA GLY A 320 -16.33 -11.73 -0.53
C GLY A 320 -17.52 -11.93 0.41
N GLY A 321 -18.60 -11.15 0.25
CA GLY A 321 -19.76 -11.18 1.16
C GLY A 321 -20.71 -12.39 1.00
N LYS A 322 -20.21 -13.54 0.54
CA LYS A 322 -20.92 -14.82 0.40
C LYS A 322 -20.01 -15.94 0.86
N ILE A 323 -20.54 -16.99 1.48
CA ILE A 323 -19.78 -18.23 1.68
C ILE A 323 -19.61 -18.89 0.30
N SER A 324 -18.38 -19.26 -0.07
CA SER A 324 -18.04 -19.82 -1.38
C SER A 324 -16.75 -20.66 -1.34
N ALA A 325 -16.48 -21.43 -2.40
CA ALA A 325 -15.26 -22.24 -2.50
C ALA A 325 -13.99 -21.37 -2.57
N GLU A 326 -14.07 -20.24 -3.24
CA GLU A 326 -12.98 -19.27 -3.38
C GLU A 326 -12.65 -18.63 -2.02
N ASN A 327 -13.68 -18.21 -1.28
CA ASN A 327 -13.52 -17.72 0.07
C ASN A 327 -12.96 -18.81 1.02
N ARG A 328 -13.35 -20.08 0.85
CA ARG A 328 -12.77 -21.21 1.60
C ARG A 328 -11.26 -21.35 1.36
N ILE A 329 -10.82 -21.24 0.10
CA ILE A 329 -9.39 -21.26 -0.28
C ILE A 329 -8.64 -20.11 0.40
N ILE A 330 -9.16 -18.88 0.30
CA ILE A 330 -8.53 -17.67 0.86
C ILE A 330 -8.50 -17.72 2.40
N MET A 331 -9.63 -18.03 3.04
CA MET A 331 -9.77 -18.06 4.51
C MET A 331 -8.94 -19.16 5.16
N SER A 332 -8.65 -20.27 4.46
CA SER A 332 -7.75 -21.32 4.96
C SER A 332 -6.29 -20.87 5.25
N LYS A 333 -5.97 -19.60 4.97
CA LYS A 333 -4.67 -18.96 5.25
C LYS A 333 -4.74 -17.92 6.36
N ALA A 334 -5.92 -17.70 6.95
CA ALA A 334 -6.10 -16.95 8.18
C ALA A 334 -5.63 -17.75 9.41
N THR A 335 -5.51 -17.05 10.52
CA THR A 335 -5.24 -17.58 11.87
C THR A 335 -6.37 -17.26 12.85
N HIS A 336 -7.14 -16.21 12.57
CA HIS A 336 -8.24 -15.69 13.39
C HIS A 336 -9.28 -15.05 12.46
N SER A 337 -10.53 -14.92 12.92
CA SER A 337 -11.61 -14.28 12.16
C SER A 337 -12.34 -13.18 12.95
N ILE A 338 -12.80 -12.17 12.22
CA ILE A 338 -13.71 -11.10 12.68
C ILE A 338 -14.97 -11.21 11.83
N ILE A 339 -16.12 -11.44 12.48
CA ILE A 339 -17.42 -11.50 11.83
C ILE A 339 -18.08 -10.12 11.86
N LEU A 340 -18.46 -9.59 10.69
CA LEU A 340 -19.18 -8.32 10.54
C LEU A 340 -20.54 -8.51 9.84
N VAL A 341 -21.61 -8.43 10.62
CA VAL A 341 -23.00 -8.70 10.22
C VAL A 341 -23.88 -7.45 10.31
N GLN A 342 -25.07 -7.46 9.70
CA GLN A 342 -26.07 -6.38 9.87
C GLN A 342 -27.02 -6.66 11.05
N SER A 343 -27.20 -7.93 11.43
CA SER A 343 -28.15 -8.38 12.43
C SER A 343 -27.71 -9.71 13.07
N GLU A 344 -28.25 -10.04 14.24
CA GLU A 344 -27.76 -11.16 15.07
C GLU A 344 -28.08 -12.55 14.48
N ASP A 345 -29.14 -12.68 13.68
CA ASP A 345 -29.52 -13.88 12.93
C ASP A 345 -28.47 -14.30 11.87
N GLN A 346 -27.67 -13.35 11.39
CA GLN A 346 -26.60 -13.61 10.41
C GLN A 346 -25.30 -14.13 11.06
N ILE A 347 -25.21 -14.16 12.40
CA ILE A 347 -23.97 -14.52 13.09
C ILE A 347 -23.67 -16.01 12.92
N GLN A 348 -24.65 -16.89 13.14
CA GLN A 348 -24.45 -18.35 13.21
C GLN A 348 -23.85 -18.91 11.92
N GLU A 349 -24.38 -18.52 10.75
CA GLU A 349 -23.90 -18.97 9.43
C GLU A 349 -22.39 -18.71 9.24
N TRP A 350 -21.90 -17.56 9.70
CA TRP A 350 -20.49 -17.19 9.60
C TRP A 350 -19.63 -17.77 10.72
N GLN A 351 -20.21 -18.08 11.89
CA GLN A 351 -19.53 -18.86 12.92
C GLN A 351 -19.29 -20.29 12.43
N ASP A 352 -20.32 -20.97 11.94
CA ASP A 352 -20.25 -22.35 11.43
C ASP A 352 -19.18 -22.48 10.33
N PHE A 353 -19.09 -21.50 9.43
CA PHE A 353 -18.06 -21.46 8.37
C PHE A 353 -16.64 -21.17 8.90
N CYS A 354 -16.49 -20.38 9.97
CA CYS A 354 -15.21 -20.20 10.64
C CYS A 354 -14.79 -21.49 11.38
N ASP A 355 -15.72 -22.16 12.04
CA ASP A 355 -15.50 -23.39 12.80
C ASP A 355 -15.13 -24.56 11.87
N GLU A 356 -15.78 -24.68 10.71
CA GLU A 356 -15.41 -25.64 9.65
C GLU A 356 -13.96 -25.44 9.18
N LEU A 357 -13.51 -24.19 9.12
CA LEU A 357 -12.14 -23.79 8.78
C LEU A 357 -11.17 -23.80 9.97
N LYS A 358 -11.64 -24.11 11.18
CA LYS A 358 -10.89 -24.07 12.45
C LYS A 358 -10.28 -22.69 12.74
N LEU A 359 -11.00 -21.63 12.40
CA LEU A 359 -10.61 -20.24 12.61
C LEU A 359 -11.26 -19.67 13.88
N PRO A 360 -10.50 -19.39 14.95
CA PRO A 360 -11.03 -18.75 16.14
C PRO A 360 -11.64 -17.38 15.82
N VAL A 361 -12.93 -17.22 16.14
CA VAL A 361 -13.65 -15.96 16.06
C VAL A 361 -13.21 -15.07 17.23
N ILE A 362 -12.40 -14.04 16.94
CA ILE A 362 -11.88 -13.10 17.95
C ILE A 362 -12.76 -11.86 18.13
N ALA A 363 -13.65 -11.58 17.18
CA ALA A 363 -14.64 -10.52 17.31
C ALA A 363 -15.91 -10.79 16.50
N ILE A 364 -17.05 -10.35 17.02
CA ILE A 364 -18.36 -10.34 16.35
C ILE A 364 -18.91 -8.92 16.47
N ILE A 365 -19.05 -8.23 15.33
CA ILE A 365 -19.43 -6.83 15.24
C ILE A 365 -20.71 -6.71 14.42
N ILE A 366 -21.67 -5.93 14.92
CA ILE A 366 -22.89 -5.56 14.20
C ILE A 366 -22.68 -4.19 13.55
N SER A 367 -22.75 -4.15 12.22
CA SER A 367 -22.79 -2.95 11.38
C SER A 367 -24.21 -2.36 11.39
N ASP A 368 -24.53 -1.56 12.40
CA ASP A 368 -25.83 -0.89 12.49
C ASP A 368 -25.87 0.37 11.61
N TYR A 369 -26.24 0.22 10.34
CA TYR A 369 -26.31 1.34 9.41
C TYR A 369 -27.34 2.42 9.79
N LYS A 370 -28.31 2.12 10.68
CA LYS A 370 -29.33 3.06 11.16
C LYS A 370 -29.08 3.58 12.57
N GLY A 371 -28.10 3.00 13.26
CA GLY A 371 -27.66 3.41 14.59
C GLY A 371 -27.10 4.83 14.60
N LYS A 372 -27.05 5.42 15.80
CA LYS A 372 -26.55 6.79 16.03
C LYS A 372 -25.25 6.85 16.82
N GLU A 373 -24.86 5.74 17.43
CA GLU A 373 -23.71 5.62 18.32
C GLU A 373 -23.15 4.20 18.26
N ASP A 374 -21.87 4.06 18.59
CA ASP A 374 -21.24 2.74 18.74
C ASP A 374 -21.53 2.18 20.14
N THR A 375 -21.52 0.86 20.27
CA THR A 375 -21.70 0.19 21.57
C THR A 375 -20.68 -0.91 21.72
N LEU A 376 -19.78 -0.81 22.70
CA LEU A 376 -18.88 -1.91 23.06
C LEU A 376 -19.55 -2.75 24.16
N ILE A 377 -19.79 -4.03 23.88
CA ILE A 377 -20.49 -4.97 24.76
C ILE A 377 -19.48 -5.84 25.53
N SER A 378 -18.43 -6.29 24.85
CA SER A 378 -17.29 -7.02 25.43
C SER A 378 -16.01 -6.58 24.72
N ASN A 379 -14.94 -6.34 25.48
CA ASN A 379 -13.61 -6.01 24.96
C ASN A 379 -12.65 -7.22 24.92
N SER A 380 -13.00 -8.34 25.58
CA SER A 380 -12.23 -9.59 25.56
C SER A 380 -12.69 -10.51 24.42
N SER A 381 -11.78 -11.32 23.88
CA SER A 381 -12.08 -12.29 22.80
C SER A 381 -13.13 -13.32 23.22
N PRO A 382 -14.25 -13.51 22.48
CA PRO A 382 -14.65 -12.76 21.29
C PRO A 382 -15.17 -11.36 21.65
N LEU A 383 -14.50 -10.32 21.13
CA LEU A 383 -14.92 -8.93 21.30
C LEU A 383 -16.32 -8.77 20.67
N ARG A 384 -17.22 -8.10 21.37
CA ARG A 384 -18.60 -7.89 20.91
C ARG A 384 -18.93 -6.42 20.93
N GLY A 385 -19.51 -5.94 19.83
CA GLY A 385 -19.95 -4.56 19.76
C GLY A 385 -20.78 -4.24 18.53
N ARG A 386 -21.24 -2.99 18.49
CA ARG A 386 -21.96 -2.37 17.40
C ARG A 386 -21.11 -1.23 16.86
N VAL A 387 -21.09 -1.07 15.55
CA VAL A 387 -20.53 0.11 14.88
C VAL A 387 -21.63 0.73 14.04
N HIS A 388 -22.02 1.96 14.37
CA HIS A 388 -23.05 2.67 13.64
C HIS A 388 -22.53 3.11 12.26
N TYR A 389 -23.39 3.19 11.25
CA TYR A 389 -23.14 3.91 9.99
C TYR A 389 -21.70 3.73 9.43
N LEU A 390 -21.36 2.51 9.02
CA LEU A 390 -20.09 2.18 8.34
C LEU A 390 -20.12 2.62 6.86
N ASP A 391 -20.15 3.92 6.62
CA ASP A 391 -20.07 4.50 5.27
C ASP A 391 -18.62 4.86 4.88
N ARG A 392 -18.35 4.97 3.57
CA ARG A 392 -17.01 5.28 3.03
C ARG A 392 -16.63 6.76 3.14
N SER A 393 -17.61 7.66 3.22
CA SER A 393 -17.38 9.10 3.45
C SER A 393 -16.96 9.44 4.89
N VAL A 394 -17.10 8.50 5.82
CA VAL A 394 -16.86 8.72 7.25
C VAL A 394 -15.56 8.07 7.70
N ASN A 395 -14.70 8.82 8.41
CA ASN A 395 -13.58 8.23 9.12
C ASN A 395 -14.08 7.53 10.39
N VAL A 396 -13.87 6.21 10.46
CA VAL A 396 -14.34 5.36 11.56
C VAL A 396 -13.21 4.95 12.53
N ALA A 397 -11.97 5.38 12.28
CA ALA A 397 -10.77 4.92 12.99
C ALA A 397 -10.75 5.28 14.49
N ASP A 398 -11.48 6.31 14.91
CA ASP A 398 -11.51 6.77 16.31
C ASP A 398 -12.69 6.24 17.14
N ARG A 399 -13.51 5.38 16.54
CA ARG A 399 -14.70 4.79 17.18
C ARG A 399 -14.33 3.78 18.28
N PRO A 400 -15.08 3.70 19.40
CA PRO A 400 -14.76 2.84 20.54
C PRO A 400 -14.53 1.37 20.17
N THR A 401 -15.42 0.78 19.36
CA THR A 401 -15.33 -0.61 18.93
C THR A 401 -14.12 -0.87 18.01
N ILE A 402 -13.69 0.13 17.24
CA ILE A 402 -12.51 0.04 16.35
C ILE A 402 -11.21 0.15 17.15
N LYS A 403 -11.16 1.04 18.16
CA LYS A 403 -10.06 1.15 19.13
C LYS A 403 -9.86 -0.16 19.90
N ALA A 404 -10.91 -0.66 20.54
CA ALA A 404 -10.86 -1.93 21.28
C ALA A 404 -10.44 -3.12 20.39
N LEU A 405 -10.84 -3.13 19.11
CA LEU A 405 -10.40 -4.14 18.15
C LEU A 405 -8.91 -4.02 17.80
N ALA A 406 -8.40 -2.81 17.59
CA ALA A 406 -6.98 -2.58 17.32
C ALA A 406 -6.09 -2.94 18.52
N GLU A 407 -6.54 -2.62 19.73
CA GLU A 407 -5.91 -3.02 21.00
C GLU A 407 -5.89 -4.55 21.16
N LEU A 408 -7.01 -5.23 20.88
CA LEU A 408 -7.09 -6.69 20.91
C LEU A 408 -6.11 -7.34 19.91
N LEU A 409 -6.04 -6.85 18.67
CA LEU A 409 -5.10 -7.35 17.67
C LEU A 409 -3.63 -7.13 18.07
N THR A 410 -3.33 -5.96 18.65
CA THR A 410 -2.01 -5.64 19.19
C THR A 410 -1.64 -6.61 20.33
N HIS A 411 -2.56 -6.86 21.25
CA HIS A 411 -2.35 -7.80 22.35
C HIS A 411 -2.15 -9.25 21.89
N LEU A 412 -2.98 -9.75 20.97
CA LEU A 412 -2.88 -11.12 20.41
C LEU A 412 -1.54 -11.39 19.69
N CYS A 413 -0.95 -10.33 19.12
CA CYS A 413 0.33 -10.37 18.42
C CYS A 413 1.52 -10.27 19.38
N ASN A 414 1.43 -9.42 20.41
CA ASN A 414 2.52 -9.16 21.36
C ASN A 414 2.59 -10.17 22.52
N ASN A 415 1.45 -10.65 23.02
CA ASN A 415 1.37 -11.57 24.16
C ASN A 415 0.81 -12.91 23.67
N PRO A 416 1.66 -13.95 23.50
CA PRO A 416 1.35 -15.09 22.66
C PRO A 416 0.37 -16.11 23.25
#